data_AF-A0AAW0PNS2-F1
#
_entry.id   AF-A0AAW0PNS2-F1
#
_cell.length_a   1.000
_cell.length_b   1.000
_cell.length_c   1.000
_cell.angle_alpha   90.00
_cell.angle_beta   90.00
_cell.angle_gamma   90.00
#
_symmetry.space_group_name_H-M   'P 1'
#
loop_
_entity.id
_entity.type
_entity.pdbx_description
1 polymer ?
#
loop_
_entity_poly.entity_id
_entity_poly.type
_entity_poly.pdbx_seq_one_letter_code
_entity_poly.pdbx_strand_id
1 'polypeptide(L)' 'MAWNDLPTRLSTQALKMKYFSNRPGPTPGPQLPRPNCSAEALREKETVGLKRKIVGLETTSMKKKLIFSPQ' A
#
# COMPACT_ATOMS: atom_id res chain seq x y z
N MET A 1 15.84 20.08 28.57
CA MET A 1 15.25 20.16 27.21
C MET A 1 14.16 21.20 27.26
N ALA A 2 14.36 22.35 26.63
CA ALA A 2 13.34 23.38 26.56
C ALA A 2 12.27 22.92 25.56
N TRP A 3 11.09 22.55 26.06
CA TRP A 3 9.87 22.46 25.26
C TRP A 3 9.41 23.90 25.00
N ASN A 4 10.17 24.63 24.17
CA ASN A 4 9.71 25.91 23.67
C ASN A 4 8.65 25.59 22.61
N ASP A 5 7.41 25.96 22.88
CA ASP A 5 6.26 25.81 21.99
C ASP A 5 6.48 26.60 20.70
N LEU A 6 7.27 26.04 19.78
CA LEU A 6 7.35 26.54 18.42
C LEU A 6 5.98 26.32 17.76
N PRO A 7 5.47 27.32 17.01
CA PRO A 7 4.19 27.16 16.34
C PRO A 7 4.25 25.97 15.39
N THR A 8 3.28 25.05 15.55
CA THR A 8 3.09 23.89 14.69
C THR A 8 3.08 24.34 13.24
N ARG A 9 3.98 23.77 12.43
CA ARG A 9 4.07 24.07 11.00
C ARG A 9 2.92 23.41 10.25
N LEU A 10 2.37 24.12 9.27
CA LEU A 10 1.50 23.51 8.26
C LEU A 10 2.28 22.48 7.45
N SER A 11 1.61 21.42 6.98
CA SER A 11 2.27 20.30 6.28
C SER A 11 3.13 20.75 5.10
N THR A 12 2.65 21.72 4.33
CA THR A 12 3.35 22.28 3.17
C THR A 12 4.59 23.07 3.54
N GLN A 13 4.59 23.74 4.70
CA GLN A 13 5.77 24.45 5.19
C GLN A 13 6.83 23.47 5.68
N ALA A 14 6.43 22.39 6.35
CA ALA A 14 7.35 21.37 6.85
C ALA A 14 8.10 20.66 5.71
N LEU A 15 7.40 20.32 4.62
CA LEU A 15 8.00 19.65 3.45
C LEU A 15 9.06 20.49 2.73
N LYS A 16 9.04 21.82 2.86
CA LYS A 16 10.02 22.74 2.26
C LYS A 16 11.28 22.93 3.11
N MET A 17 11.32 22.39 4.32
CA MET A 17 12.47 22.55 5.22
C MET A 17 13.70 21.80 4.69
N LYS A 18 14.88 22.28 5.09
CA LYS A 18 16.19 21.69 4.75
C LYS A 18 16.25 20.18 5.04
N TYR A 19 15.49 19.70 6.02
CA TYR A 19 15.39 18.28 6.36
C TYR A 19 15.04 17.40 5.14
N PHE A 20 14.08 17.82 4.30
CA PHE A 20 13.64 17.04 3.15
C PHE A 20 14.51 17.23 1.88
N SER A 21 15.47 18.17 1.89
CA SER A 21 16.37 18.42 0.75
C SER A 21 17.85 18.09 1.04
N ASN A 22 18.19 17.81 2.30
CA ASN A 22 19.52 17.35 2.68
C ASN A 22 19.74 15.88 2.31
N ARG A 23 21.02 15.50 2.23
CA ARG A 23 21.42 14.09 2.23
C ARG A 23 21.55 13.57 3.67
N PRO A 24 21.32 12.28 3.94
CA PRO A 24 20.81 11.25 3.02
C PRO A 24 19.32 11.48 2.70
N GLY A 25 18.91 11.09 1.49
CA GLY A 25 17.50 11.12 1.11
C GLY A 25 16.66 10.12 1.92
N PRO A 26 15.33 10.24 1.90
CA PRO A 26 14.45 9.29 2.58
C PRO A 26 14.66 7.88 2.00
N THR A 27 14.65 6.87 2.86
CA THR A 27 14.77 5.48 2.42
C THR A 27 13.56 5.08 1.58
N PRO A 28 13.75 4.66 0.33
CA PRO A 28 12.67 4.13 -0.51
C PRO A 28 11.87 3.03 0.19
N GLY A 29 10.55 3.01 0.00
CA GLY A 29 9.63 2.07 0.65
C GLY A 29 10.08 0.59 0.67
N PRO A 30 10.59 0.02 -0.45
CA PRO A 30 11.05 -1.37 -0.47
C PRO A 30 12.24 -1.69 0.44
N GLN A 31 13.03 -0.69 0.79
CA GLN A 31 14.24 -0.80 1.61
C GLN A 31 13.96 -0.54 3.10
N LEU A 32 12.72 -0.17 3.45
CA LEU A 32 12.33 0.01 4.84
C LEU A 32 12.26 -1.34 5.57
N PRO A 33 12.68 -1.39 6.85
CA PRO A 33 12.53 -2.58 7.67
C PRO A 33 11.03 -2.89 7.78
N ARG A 34 10.65 -4.09 7.34
CA ARG A 34 9.28 -4.55 7.50
C ARG A 34 9.17 -5.21 8.86
N PRO A 35 8.10 -4.95 9.63
CA PRO A 35 7.77 -5.82 10.75
C PRO A 35 7.62 -7.24 10.21
N ASN A 36 7.87 -8.23 11.07
CA ASN A 36 7.72 -9.64 10.70
C ASN A 36 6.32 -9.85 10.13
N CYS A 37 6.28 -10.03 8.82
CA CYS A 37 5.07 -10.37 8.09
C CYS A 37 4.81 -11.84 8.44
N SER A 38 3.61 -12.19 8.89
CA SER A 38 3.28 -13.61 9.12
C SER A 38 3.56 -14.39 7.83
N ALA A 39 3.91 -15.67 7.96
CA ALA A 39 4.26 -16.52 6.81
C ALA A 39 3.20 -16.50 5.69
N GLU A 40 1.94 -16.20 6.05
CA GLU A 40 0.79 -16.06 5.14
C GLU A 40 0.91 -14.87 4.18
N ALA A 41 1.47 -13.74 4.61
CA ALA A 41 1.56 -12.52 3.80
C ALA A 41 2.88 -12.42 2.99
N LEU A 42 3.84 -13.33 3.19
CA LEU A 42 5.02 -13.48 2.33
C LEU A 42 4.77 -14.37 1.11
N ARG A 43 3.76 -15.26 1.16
CA ARG A 43 3.40 -16.14 0.03
C ARG A 43 2.76 -15.41 -1.15
N GLU A 44 2.33 -14.17 -0.98
CA GLU A 44 1.73 -13.36 -2.06
C GLU A 44 2.79 -12.74 -3.01
N LYS A 45 4.08 -12.90 -2.70
CA LYS A 45 5.19 -12.42 -3.55
C LYS A 45 5.57 -13.39 -4.67
N GLU A 46 4.83 -14.47 -4.81
CA GLU A 46 4.99 -15.44 -5.89
C GLU A 46 3.68 -15.58 -6.68
N THR A 47 3.17 -14.46 -7.20
CA THR A 47 2.22 -14.52 -8.31
C THR A 47 2.59 -13.50 -9.39
N VAL A 48 3.66 -13.81 -10.11
CA VAL A 48 3.56 -13.71 -11.58
C VAL A 48 2.30 -14.50 -11.97
N GLY A 49 1.22 -13.81 -12.30
CA GLY A 49 0.14 -14.31 -13.15
C GLY A 49 -0.67 -15.53 -12.69
N LEU A 50 -1.09 -15.65 -11.42
CA LEU A 50 -2.00 -16.74 -11.02
C LEU A 50 -3.46 -16.44 -11.43
N LYS A 51 -3.77 -16.69 -12.71
CA LYS A 51 -5.14 -16.94 -13.17
C LYS A 51 -5.74 -18.04 -12.28
N ARG A 52 -6.70 -17.68 -11.42
CA ARG A 52 -7.42 -18.65 -10.58
C ARG A 52 -8.14 -19.66 -11.50
N LYS A 53 -7.73 -20.93 -11.50
CA LYS A 53 -8.48 -22.04 -12.09
C LYS A 53 -9.45 -22.55 -11.03
N ILE A 54 -10.75 -22.32 -11.23
CA ILE A 54 -11.80 -22.98 -10.43
C ILE A 54 -11.85 -24.42 -10.92
N VAL A 55 -11.37 -25.36 -10.12
CA VAL A 55 -11.55 -26.80 -10.38
C VAL A 55 -12.66 -27.28 -9.47
N GLY A 56 -13.80 -27.65 -10.06
CA GLY A 56 -14.90 -28.28 -9.33
C GLY A 56 -16.24 -27.55 -9.38
N LEU A 57 -16.69 -27.06 -10.54
CA LEU A 57 -18.12 -26.96 -10.80
C LEU A 57 -18.37 -27.11 -12.30
N GLU A 58 -18.39 -28.35 -12.76
CA GLU A 58 -19.11 -28.68 -13.99
C GLU A 58 -20.57 -28.29 -13.77
N THR A 59 -20.97 -27.11 -14.24
CA THR A 59 -22.25 -26.84 -14.92
C THR A 59 -22.46 -25.34 -15.13
N THR A 60 -22.67 -24.98 -16.39
CA THR A 60 -23.24 -23.75 -16.92
C THR A 60 -22.39 -22.47 -16.89
N SER A 61 -21.92 -22.11 -18.09
CA SER A 61 -21.53 -20.77 -18.51
C SER A 61 -22.70 -19.78 -18.34
N MET A 62 -22.99 -19.36 -17.11
CA MET A 62 -23.91 -18.26 -16.87
C MET A 62 -23.21 -16.94 -17.21
N LYS A 63 -23.73 -16.27 -18.25
CA LYS A 63 -23.32 -14.93 -18.67
C LYS A 63 -23.61 -13.98 -17.50
N LYS A 64 -22.61 -13.69 -16.67
CA LYS A 64 -22.74 -12.70 -15.59
C LYS A 64 -22.88 -11.32 -16.22
N LYS A 65 -24.08 -10.74 -16.16
CA LYS A 65 -24.36 -9.37 -16.60
C LYS A 65 -24.42 -8.49 -15.36
N LEU A 66 -23.62 -7.43 -15.32
CA LEU A 66 -23.70 -6.43 -14.27
C LEU A 66 -24.91 -5.53 -14.56
N ILE A 67 -25.89 -5.50 -13.67
CA ILE A 67 -27.10 -4.68 -13.78
C ILE A 67 -27.03 -3.62 -12.68
N PHE A 68 -27.12 -2.35 -13.06
CA PHE A 68 -27.29 -1.25 -12.12
C PHE A 68 -28.76 -0.86 -12.11
N SER A 69 -29.40 -0.95 -10.96
CA SER A 69 -30.73 -0.38 -10.76
C SER A 69 -30.57 1.10 -10.35
N PRO A 70 -31.27 2.04 -10.99
CA PRO A 70 -31.31 3.43 -10.52
C PRO A 70 -32.08 3.51 -9.19
N GLN A 71 -31.61 4.40 -8.30
CA GLN A 71 -32.32 4.78 -7.07
C GLN A 71 -33.50 5.70 -7.38
#